data_AF-M5T1F4-F1
#
_entry.id   AF-M5T1F4-F1
#
_cell.length_a   1.000
_cell.length_b   1.000
_cell.length_c   1.000
_cell.angle_alpha   90.00
_cell.angle_beta   90.00
_cell.angle_gamma   90.00
#
_symmetry.space_group_name_H-M   'P 1'
#
loop_
_entity.id
_entity.type
_entity.pdbx_description
1 polymer ?
#
loop_
_entity_poly.entity_id
_entity_poly.type
_entity_poly.pdbx_seq_one_letter_code
_entity_poly.pdbx_strand_id
1 'polypeptide(L)'
;MIIALATASAGDTTSKPDTSSHTETDSKPTPVEMAGYLLVPHEQLSENYDAGFSLYVSAWPLLDKYPGNRFQTGLFGTWMFAKTDRKRSMETYSDIEGGLGWWRDTRFATETPKFIMGGVAKSFSEWANGPGAGKGRDWSKPQGKYGIAQLSPHVVWPPDGLNLEQGTCGQLFGYGYLPLPLTDAKQTTAGADVPTGDQSWTLFLNTGNFKGPVAFFTPYFFSKPSVKEPSYSGMFLDSRPANPNKAIQMETQYIPAFQSTDSNGVTYARVAPTSFPRDAKGTSPVVHQVTAYTRAALWDSVQEWFGGGEPVDGTVNTAASQVHSFAPAGGSTWRLYPRATPKEDKRPIRWNAFATPVTLGPTTYGYRWDEQLTTETETEQGSLVTLPQYYRLDENTASNSEWVAVTPDEVPSDTGLADVEFVSPQRKPSEAYVTPDEPDSCWKTPGPSAGPFTTKLGDGSLLTYYWYRFADQPALLNADLSDAEREAMQTKVEKLHRTWKKDQEYLPPPSEGELANLDAGVLVTPPSGMEIGFVPIATRQEK
;
A
#
# COMPACT_ATOMS: atom_id res chain seq x y z
N MET A 1 4.49 17.70 -2.89
CA MET A 1 4.66 18.53 -1.68
C MET A 1 4.34 17.64 -0.50
N ILE A 2 5.35 16.95 0.06
CA ILE A 2 5.23 16.06 1.21
C ILE A 2 6.51 16.25 2.04
N ILE A 3 6.36 16.55 3.32
CA ILE A 3 7.47 16.75 4.28
C ILE A 3 7.28 15.72 5.39
N ALA A 4 8.34 14.95 5.64
CA ALA A 4 8.47 14.06 6.77
C ALA A 4 8.34 14.83 8.10
N LEU A 5 7.46 14.38 8.98
CA LEU A 5 7.37 14.87 10.36
C LEU A 5 8.56 14.34 11.16
N ALA A 6 9.53 15.21 11.44
CA ALA A 6 10.57 15.00 12.44
C ALA A 6 10.20 15.76 13.72
N THR A 7 10.26 15.08 14.86
CA THR A 7 10.13 15.65 16.21
C THR A 7 11.39 16.41 16.58
N ALA A 8 11.25 17.63 17.10
CA ALA A 8 12.35 18.50 17.53
C ALA A 8 12.45 18.55 19.07
N SER A 9 13.69 18.52 19.59
CA SER A 9 14.03 19.03 20.93
C SER A 9 15.20 20.02 20.81
N ALA A 10 15.02 21.21 21.37
CA ALA A 10 16.08 22.19 21.64
C ALA A 10 17.04 21.63 22.73
N GLY A 11 18.31 21.98 22.85
CA GLY A 11 19.23 22.87 22.14
C GLY A 11 20.49 22.97 23.04
N ASP A 12 21.68 23.26 22.49
CA ASP A 12 22.64 24.17 23.13
C ASP A 12 23.76 24.56 22.16
N THR A 13 24.18 25.80 22.26
CA THR A 13 25.24 26.47 21.49
C THR A 13 26.58 26.36 22.21
N THR A 14 27.69 26.07 21.51
CA THR A 14 29.00 26.72 21.77
C THR A 14 30.05 26.45 20.68
N SER A 15 30.71 27.56 20.32
CA SER A 15 31.99 27.84 19.62
C SER A 15 32.93 26.73 19.08
N LYS A 16 33.43 26.98 17.86
CA LYS A 16 34.69 26.45 17.27
C LYS A 16 35.94 26.95 18.01
N PRO A 17 37.07 26.22 17.88
CA PRO A 17 38.18 26.79 17.10
C PRO A 17 38.82 25.81 16.11
N ASP A 18 39.54 26.44 15.18
CA ASP A 18 40.29 25.93 14.03
C ASP A 18 41.58 25.22 14.47
N THR A 19 41.93 24.09 13.84
CA THR A 19 43.33 23.63 13.67
C THR A 19 43.40 22.56 12.58
N SER A 20 44.28 22.80 11.62
CA SER A 20 44.68 21.88 10.58
C SER A 20 45.57 20.76 11.15
N SER A 21 45.13 19.52 10.98
CA SER A 21 46.00 18.35 11.01
C SER A 21 45.53 17.38 9.93
N HIS A 22 46.37 17.12 8.93
CA HIS A 22 46.22 15.97 8.04
C HIS A 22 46.41 14.70 8.85
N THR A 23 45.33 14.24 9.49
CA THR A 23 45.17 12.85 9.92
C THR A 23 44.68 12.07 8.72
N GLU A 24 45.35 10.96 8.38
CA GLU A 24 44.77 9.88 7.59
C GLU A 24 43.45 9.50 8.25
N THR A 25 42.35 10.07 7.74
CA THR A 25 41.01 9.65 8.10
C THR A 25 40.79 8.35 7.37
N ASP A 26 40.98 7.24 8.07
CA ASP A 26 40.39 5.96 7.69
C ASP A 26 38.91 6.22 7.38
N SER A 27 38.56 6.27 6.10
CA SER A 27 37.26 6.75 5.66
C SER A 27 36.23 5.64 5.90
N LYS A 28 35.69 5.60 7.12
CA LYS A 28 34.73 4.56 7.49
C LYS A 28 33.39 4.83 6.82
N PRO A 29 32.79 3.82 6.14
CA PRO A 29 31.44 3.94 5.61
C PRO A 29 30.44 4.45 6.66
N THR A 30 29.66 5.44 6.28
CA THR A 30 28.61 6.04 7.11
C THR A 30 27.22 5.67 6.58
N PRO A 31 26.25 5.29 7.43
CA PRO A 31 24.91 4.95 6.98
C PRO A 31 24.17 6.14 6.36
N VAL A 32 23.58 5.91 5.19
CA VAL A 32 22.68 6.83 4.48
C VAL A 32 21.41 6.11 4.04
N GLU A 33 20.53 6.78 3.31
CA GLU A 33 19.31 6.17 2.79
C GLU A 33 19.04 6.56 1.34
N MET A 34 18.45 5.63 0.59
CA MET A 34 17.83 5.90 -0.71
C MET A 34 16.32 6.05 -0.53
N ALA A 35 15.76 7.13 -1.09
CA ALA A 35 14.33 7.42 -1.00
C ALA A 35 13.86 8.37 -2.12
N GLY A 36 12.57 8.32 -2.43
CA GLY A 36 11.88 9.14 -3.42
C GLY A 36 10.77 8.35 -4.11
N TYR A 37 10.44 8.72 -5.35
CA TYR A 37 9.36 8.12 -6.14
C TYR A 37 9.84 7.70 -7.52
N LEU A 38 9.31 6.60 -8.03
CA LEU A 38 9.27 6.29 -9.47
C LEU A 38 7.91 6.72 -10.03
N LEU A 39 7.92 7.42 -11.16
CA LEU A 39 6.75 8.10 -11.71
C LEU A 39 6.28 7.45 -13.02
N VAL A 40 5.01 7.06 -13.08
CA VAL A 40 4.39 6.45 -14.27
C VAL A 40 3.38 7.42 -14.88
N PRO A 41 3.73 8.14 -15.95
CA PRO A 41 2.81 9.02 -16.64
C PRO A 41 1.81 8.22 -17.47
N HIS A 42 0.57 8.69 -17.48
CA HIS A 42 -0.51 8.11 -18.26
C HIS A 42 -1.41 9.22 -18.84
N GLU A 43 -2.16 8.88 -19.86
CA GLU A 43 -3.14 9.78 -20.46
C GLU A 43 -4.25 10.14 -19.47
N GLN A 44 -4.75 11.36 -19.60
CA GLN A 44 -5.88 11.86 -18.82
C GLN A 44 -7.18 11.33 -19.44
N LEU A 45 -8.07 10.81 -18.61
CA LEU A 45 -9.41 10.41 -18.97
C LEU A 45 -10.41 11.52 -18.64
N SER A 46 -11.59 11.39 -19.21
CA SER A 46 -12.73 12.25 -18.88
C SER A 46 -13.07 12.16 -17.39
N GLU A 47 -13.43 13.29 -16.81
CA GLU A 47 -13.73 13.39 -15.38
C GLU A 47 -14.93 12.53 -14.95
N ASN A 48 -15.81 12.08 -15.85
CA ASN A 48 -16.96 11.25 -15.49
C ASN A 48 -16.60 9.82 -15.01
N TYR A 49 -15.36 9.36 -15.19
CA TYR A 49 -14.87 8.06 -14.67
C TYR A 49 -14.46 8.17 -13.19
N ASP A 50 -15.40 8.58 -12.33
CA ASP A 50 -15.14 8.97 -10.95
C ASP A 50 -15.63 8.00 -9.87
N ALA A 51 -15.98 6.78 -10.26
CA ALA A 51 -16.45 5.71 -9.37
C ALA A 51 -15.36 4.66 -9.10
N GLY A 52 -14.11 5.09 -8.96
CA GLY A 52 -13.01 4.25 -8.49
C GLY A 52 -12.01 3.85 -9.56
N PHE A 53 -11.27 2.78 -9.28
CA PHE A 53 -10.22 2.28 -10.17
C PHE A 53 -9.90 0.81 -9.92
N SER A 54 -9.18 0.21 -10.86
CA SER A 54 -8.40 -1.01 -10.65
C SER A 54 -7.08 -0.93 -11.42
N LEU A 55 -6.14 -1.78 -11.05
CA LEU A 55 -4.88 -1.99 -11.76
C LEU A 55 -4.30 -3.36 -11.41
N TYR A 56 -3.36 -3.79 -12.23
CA TYR A 56 -2.49 -4.92 -11.96
C TYR A 56 -1.07 -4.40 -11.76
N VAL A 57 -0.42 -4.85 -10.69
CA VAL A 57 0.97 -4.46 -10.39
C VAL A 57 1.79 -5.71 -10.17
N SER A 58 2.99 -5.73 -10.74
CA SER A 58 3.90 -6.84 -10.50
C SER A 58 4.25 -6.89 -9.01
N ALA A 59 4.26 -8.08 -8.42
CA ALA A 59 4.66 -8.32 -7.05
C ALA A 59 6.03 -9.01 -7.03
N TRP A 60 7.00 -8.49 -6.28
CA TRP A 60 8.33 -9.09 -6.21
C TRP A 60 9.06 -8.66 -4.92
N PRO A 61 10.09 -9.41 -4.48
CA PRO A 61 10.99 -8.94 -3.44
C PRO A 61 11.89 -7.81 -3.98
N LEU A 62 11.74 -6.59 -3.45
CA LEU A 62 12.57 -5.47 -3.89
C LEU A 62 14.04 -5.64 -3.50
N LEU A 63 14.29 -6.30 -2.37
CA LEU A 63 15.61 -6.61 -1.83
C LEU A 63 15.68 -8.13 -1.57
N ASP A 64 16.86 -8.73 -1.80
CA ASP A 64 17.11 -10.17 -1.56
C ASP A 64 16.85 -10.59 -0.11
N LYS A 65 17.13 -9.69 0.85
CA LYS A 65 16.87 -9.91 2.28
C LYS A 65 16.15 -8.71 2.86
N TYR A 66 15.17 -8.97 3.72
CA TYR A 66 14.48 -7.90 4.43
C TYR A 66 15.44 -7.17 5.40
N PRO A 67 15.65 -5.85 5.26
CA PRO A 67 16.73 -5.15 5.97
C PRO A 67 16.32 -4.62 7.36
N GLY A 68 15.15 -5.00 7.87
CA GLY A 68 14.66 -4.59 9.19
C GLY A 68 13.56 -3.53 9.15
N ASN A 69 12.96 -3.25 10.31
CA ASN A 69 11.73 -2.44 10.45
C ASN A 69 11.85 -0.97 10.05
N ARG A 70 13.03 -0.49 9.64
CA ARG A 70 13.14 0.84 9.03
C ARG A 70 12.74 0.83 7.55
N PHE A 71 12.76 -0.35 6.92
CA PHE A 71 12.35 -0.56 5.53
C PHE A 71 10.92 -0.09 5.32
N GLN A 72 10.77 0.83 4.38
CA GLN A 72 9.46 1.29 3.97
C GLN A 72 9.51 1.67 2.49
N THR A 73 8.77 0.91 1.72
CA THR A 73 8.55 1.15 0.30
C THR A 73 7.23 0.49 -0.08
N GLY A 74 6.42 1.20 -0.85
CA GLY A 74 5.41 0.56 -1.69
C GLY A 74 6.09 -0.08 -2.89
N LEU A 75 5.39 -1.01 -3.54
CA LEU A 75 5.54 -1.24 -4.98
C LEU A 75 4.70 -0.19 -5.72
N PHE A 76 4.56 -0.33 -7.05
CA PHE A 76 3.71 0.59 -7.80
C PHE A 76 2.27 0.54 -7.29
N GLY A 77 1.66 1.71 -7.18
CA GLY A 77 0.31 1.90 -6.67
C GLY A 77 -0.20 3.29 -6.99
N THR A 78 -1.25 3.71 -6.29
CA THR A 78 -1.91 5.00 -6.51
C THR A 78 -2.51 5.56 -5.23
N TRP A 79 -2.82 6.86 -5.26
CA TRP A 79 -3.56 7.56 -4.21
C TRP A 79 -4.91 8.00 -4.76
N MET A 80 -5.98 7.42 -4.24
CA MET A 80 -7.33 7.81 -4.60
C MET A 80 -7.84 8.90 -3.66
N PHE A 81 -7.91 10.11 -4.19
CA PHE A 81 -8.49 11.26 -3.50
C PHE A 81 -9.93 11.52 -3.94
N ALA A 82 -10.73 12.05 -3.03
CA ALA A 82 -11.99 12.71 -3.39
C ALA A 82 -11.72 13.90 -4.33
N LYS A 83 -12.62 14.11 -5.29
CA LYS A 83 -12.62 15.32 -6.13
C LYS A 83 -12.79 16.55 -5.27
N THR A 84 -11.96 17.55 -5.52
CA THR A 84 -11.98 18.80 -4.77
C THR A 84 -11.89 20.00 -5.69
N ASP A 85 -12.73 20.98 -5.39
CA ASP A 85 -12.73 22.34 -5.90
C ASP A 85 -11.65 23.21 -5.23
N ARG A 86 -11.09 22.74 -4.10
CA ARG A 86 -10.04 23.42 -3.36
C ARG A 86 -8.67 22.89 -3.75
N LYS A 87 -7.64 23.74 -3.66
CA LYS A 87 -6.26 23.28 -3.78
C LYS A 87 -5.96 22.26 -2.67
N ARG A 88 -5.45 21.10 -3.05
CA ARG A 88 -5.01 20.07 -2.09
C ARG A 88 -3.96 20.64 -1.14
N SER A 89 -4.16 20.44 0.16
CA SER A 89 -3.24 20.81 1.23
C SER A 89 -3.22 19.72 2.29
N MET A 90 -2.28 19.80 3.24
CA MET A 90 -2.25 18.87 4.37
C MET A 90 -3.51 18.94 5.25
N GLU A 91 -4.21 20.07 5.25
CA GLU A 91 -5.44 20.28 6.02
C GLU A 91 -6.64 19.53 5.43
N THR A 92 -6.65 19.32 4.11
CA THR A 92 -7.70 18.58 3.38
C THR A 92 -7.26 17.19 2.94
N TYR A 93 -6.04 16.77 3.31
CA TYR A 93 -5.49 15.48 2.89
C TYR A 93 -6.31 14.33 3.47
N SER A 94 -6.90 13.52 2.59
CA SER A 94 -7.61 12.28 2.89
C SER A 94 -7.75 11.48 1.59
N ASP A 95 -7.43 10.19 1.66
CA ASP A 95 -7.35 9.31 0.49
C ASP A 95 -7.42 7.83 0.87
N ILE A 96 -7.35 7.01 -0.17
CA ILE A 96 -7.01 5.59 -0.12
C ILE A 96 -5.68 5.44 -0.86
N GLU A 97 -4.62 5.08 -0.15
CA GLU A 97 -3.22 5.05 -0.61
C GLU A 97 -2.52 3.68 -0.43
N GLY A 98 -3.28 2.66 -0.03
CA GLY A 98 -2.76 1.31 0.14
C GLY A 98 -2.33 0.63 -1.17
N GLY A 99 -1.71 -0.53 -1.02
CA GLY A 99 -1.13 -1.32 -2.10
C GLY A 99 -0.17 -2.36 -1.56
N LEU A 100 0.67 -2.91 -2.43
CA LEU A 100 1.74 -3.82 -2.05
C LEU A 100 2.93 -3.06 -1.48
N GLY A 101 3.58 -3.61 -0.45
CA GLY A 101 4.83 -3.05 0.06
C GLY A 101 5.22 -3.57 1.44
N TRP A 102 6.03 -2.75 2.10
CA TRP A 102 6.53 -2.94 3.46
C TRP A 102 6.43 -1.61 4.22
N TRP A 103 6.02 -1.68 5.49
CA TRP A 103 5.86 -0.52 6.35
C TRP A 103 6.68 -0.67 7.62
N ARG A 104 7.07 0.46 8.23
CA ARG A 104 7.81 0.45 9.50
C ARG A 104 7.05 -0.22 10.66
N ASP A 105 5.75 -0.26 10.50
CA ASP A 105 4.76 -0.86 11.41
C ASP A 105 4.75 -2.39 11.34
N THR A 106 5.14 -2.98 10.20
CA THR A 106 5.06 -4.42 9.93
C THR A 106 5.94 -5.22 10.90
N ARG A 107 5.32 -6.13 11.67
CA ARG A 107 5.97 -6.97 12.69
C ARG A 107 6.45 -8.31 12.15
N PHE A 108 5.76 -8.87 11.18
CA PHE A 108 6.06 -10.18 10.59
C PHE A 108 6.47 -10.00 9.13
N ALA A 109 7.38 -9.05 8.87
CA ALA A 109 7.85 -8.77 7.53
C ALA A 109 8.78 -9.88 7.00
N THR A 110 8.62 -10.17 5.71
CA THR A 110 9.39 -11.09 4.85
C THR A 110 9.92 -10.34 3.63
N GLU A 111 10.68 -11.01 2.79
CA GLU A 111 11.13 -10.54 1.48
C GLU A 111 9.96 -10.36 0.50
N THR A 112 8.88 -11.13 0.63
CA THR A 112 7.64 -10.94 -0.16
C THR A 112 6.83 -9.76 0.41
N PRO A 113 6.29 -8.86 -0.44
CA PRO A 113 5.47 -7.73 0.02
C PRO A 113 4.14 -8.21 0.62
N LYS A 114 3.56 -7.37 1.47
CA LYS A 114 2.18 -7.51 1.95
C LYS A 114 1.28 -6.48 1.29
N PHE A 115 -0.01 -6.72 1.26
CA PHE A 115 -1.01 -5.75 0.84
C PHE A 115 -1.67 -5.07 2.05
N ILE A 116 -1.84 -3.75 2.01
CA ILE A 116 -2.70 -3.01 2.96
C ILE A 116 -3.73 -2.15 2.22
N MET A 117 -4.85 -1.83 2.89
CA MET A 117 -5.86 -0.95 2.30
C MET A 117 -5.50 0.53 2.34
N GLY A 118 -4.80 0.98 3.38
CA GLY A 118 -4.20 2.32 3.48
C GLY A 118 -5.18 3.49 3.36
N GLY A 119 -6.29 3.50 4.09
CA GLY A 119 -7.18 4.67 4.14
C GLY A 119 -6.68 5.72 5.12
N VAL A 120 -6.64 6.99 4.71
CA VAL A 120 -6.22 8.12 5.53
C VAL A 120 -7.40 9.07 5.75
N ALA A 121 -7.79 9.23 7.01
CA ALA A 121 -8.74 10.26 7.40
C ALA A 121 -8.05 11.64 7.44
N LYS A 122 -8.86 12.72 7.41
CA LYS A 122 -8.39 14.12 7.35
C LYS A 122 -7.08 14.35 8.11
N SER A 123 -6.06 14.84 7.41
CA SER A 123 -4.76 15.25 7.95
C SER A 123 -4.07 14.20 8.81
N PHE A 124 -4.19 12.91 8.45
CA PHE A 124 -3.61 11.79 9.21
C PHE A 124 -4.11 11.71 10.67
N SER A 125 -5.31 12.23 10.94
CA SER A 125 -5.96 12.13 12.26
C SER A 125 -6.14 10.67 12.67
N GLU A 126 -6.41 9.79 11.70
CA GLU A 126 -6.35 8.34 11.82
C GLU A 126 -6.07 7.69 10.45
N TRP A 127 -5.61 6.43 10.46
CA TRP A 127 -5.45 5.62 9.26
C TRP A 127 -5.97 4.20 9.50
N ALA A 128 -6.48 3.56 8.44
CA ALA A 128 -7.06 2.22 8.46
C ALA A 128 -6.38 1.35 7.41
N ASN A 129 -5.70 0.29 7.84
CA ASN A 129 -4.86 -0.55 6.97
C ASN A 129 -5.50 -1.92 6.64
N GLY A 130 -6.57 -2.26 7.33
CA GLY A 130 -7.38 -3.47 7.17
C GLY A 130 -8.40 -3.59 8.31
N PRO A 131 -9.30 -4.59 8.30
CA PRO A 131 -10.16 -4.90 9.45
C PRO A 131 -9.34 -5.08 10.73
N GLY A 132 -9.63 -4.27 11.76
CA GLY A 132 -8.91 -4.31 13.04
C GLY A 132 -7.50 -3.68 13.03
N ALA A 133 -7.05 -3.11 11.91
CA ALA A 133 -5.70 -2.56 11.75
C ALA A 133 -5.73 -1.05 11.45
N GLY A 134 -4.99 -0.26 12.25
CA GLY A 134 -4.98 1.19 12.14
C GLY A 134 -3.81 1.84 12.88
N LYS A 135 -3.92 3.14 13.17
CA LYS A 135 -2.82 3.93 13.75
C LYS A 135 -2.51 3.52 15.19
N GLY A 136 -1.23 3.28 15.45
CA GLY A 136 -0.74 2.89 16.77
C GLY A 136 -1.25 1.54 17.25
N ARG A 137 -0.99 1.23 18.52
CA ARG A 137 -1.32 -0.08 19.13
C ARG A 137 -2.31 -0.01 20.29
N ASP A 138 -2.54 1.20 20.79
CA ASP A 138 -3.45 1.44 21.89
C ASP A 138 -4.92 1.31 21.40
N TRP A 139 -5.67 0.40 21.99
CA TRP A 139 -7.09 0.22 21.71
C TRP A 139 -7.98 1.22 22.46
N SER A 140 -7.47 1.90 23.49
CA SER A 140 -8.16 3.04 24.09
C SER A 140 -8.16 4.26 23.14
N LYS A 141 -7.33 4.21 22.09
CA LYS A 141 -7.27 5.17 20.98
C LYS A 141 -7.23 4.41 19.65
N PRO A 142 -8.37 3.83 19.21
CA PRO A 142 -8.38 2.90 18.09
C PRO A 142 -7.83 3.53 16.80
N GLN A 143 -8.05 4.82 16.57
CA GLN A 143 -7.47 5.61 15.47
C GLN A 143 -7.48 4.86 14.12
N GLY A 144 -8.68 4.60 13.61
CA GLY A 144 -8.89 3.93 12.32
C GLY A 144 -8.97 2.39 12.37
N LYS A 145 -8.67 1.73 13.51
CA LYS A 145 -8.81 0.26 13.66
C LYS A 145 -10.22 -0.29 13.39
N TYR A 146 -11.26 0.57 13.48
CA TYR A 146 -12.65 0.23 13.14
C TYR A 146 -13.10 0.78 11.76
N GLY A 147 -12.20 1.45 11.02
CA GLY A 147 -12.57 2.17 9.79
C GLY A 147 -12.92 1.26 8.61
N ILE A 148 -12.52 -0.01 8.65
CA ILE A 148 -12.73 -1.00 7.60
C ILE A 148 -13.55 -2.16 8.14
N ALA A 149 -14.63 -2.51 7.44
CA ALA A 149 -15.44 -3.69 7.70
C ALA A 149 -15.08 -4.82 6.73
N GLN A 150 -14.89 -6.02 7.25
CA GLN A 150 -14.69 -7.23 6.48
C GLN A 150 -16.00 -7.57 5.74
N LEU A 151 -15.87 -7.96 4.46
CA LEU A 151 -16.99 -8.34 3.61
C LEU A 151 -16.87 -9.79 3.14
N SER A 152 -15.69 -10.23 2.70
CA SER A 152 -15.53 -11.60 2.18
C SER A 152 -15.67 -12.63 3.30
N PRO A 153 -16.43 -13.72 3.08
CA PRO A 153 -16.41 -14.89 3.95
C PRO A 153 -15.25 -15.83 3.62
N HIS A 154 -14.42 -15.55 2.60
CA HIS A 154 -13.39 -16.49 2.13
C HIS A 154 -11.96 -16.04 2.41
N VAL A 155 -11.77 -14.82 2.90
CA VAL A 155 -10.47 -14.23 3.21
C VAL A 155 -10.48 -13.74 4.64
N VAL A 156 -9.57 -14.23 5.49
CA VAL A 156 -9.31 -13.64 6.80
C VAL A 156 -8.18 -12.64 6.68
N TRP A 157 -8.40 -11.41 7.15
CA TRP A 157 -7.41 -10.34 7.06
C TRP A 157 -6.49 -10.31 8.30
N PRO A 158 -5.17 -10.54 8.16
CA PRO A 158 -4.23 -10.37 9.27
C PRO A 158 -3.98 -8.88 9.60
N PRO A 159 -3.92 -8.49 10.88
CA PRO A 159 -3.69 -7.09 11.25
C PRO A 159 -2.34 -6.52 10.78
N ASP A 160 -1.35 -7.38 10.53
CA ASP A 160 -0.04 -6.97 9.99
C ASP A 160 -0.02 -6.70 8.47
N GLY A 161 -1.14 -6.98 7.77
CA GLY A 161 -1.28 -6.88 6.32
C GLY A 161 -1.64 -8.22 5.68
N LEU A 162 -2.29 -8.17 4.52
CA LEU A 162 -2.71 -9.35 3.77
C LEU A 162 -1.49 -9.97 3.06
N ASN A 163 -1.26 -11.26 3.30
CA ASN A 163 -0.10 -11.97 2.77
C ASN A 163 -0.32 -12.47 1.34
N LEU A 164 0.73 -12.37 0.54
CA LEU A 164 0.86 -13.07 -0.73
C LEU A 164 1.58 -14.41 -0.51
N GLU A 165 1.48 -15.30 -1.50
CA GLU A 165 2.30 -16.50 -1.56
C GLU A 165 3.78 -16.13 -1.49
N GLN A 166 4.52 -16.75 -0.56
CA GLN A 166 5.92 -16.44 -0.33
C GLN A 166 6.75 -16.82 -1.56
N GLY A 167 7.68 -15.93 -1.93
CA GLY A 167 8.48 -16.06 -3.14
C GLY A 167 7.81 -15.55 -4.42
N THR A 168 6.64 -14.91 -4.34
CA THR A 168 6.05 -14.22 -5.50
C THR A 168 7.06 -13.25 -6.12
N CYS A 169 7.31 -13.38 -7.43
CA CYS A 169 8.31 -12.63 -8.17
C CYS A 169 7.90 -12.43 -9.65
N GLY A 170 7.37 -11.25 -9.94
CA GLY A 170 6.97 -10.82 -11.29
C GLY A 170 5.52 -11.09 -11.65
N GLN A 171 4.80 -11.93 -10.90
CA GLN A 171 3.37 -12.14 -11.10
C GLN A 171 2.56 -10.88 -10.75
N LEU A 172 1.46 -10.67 -11.46
CA LEU A 172 0.55 -9.54 -11.34
C LEU A 172 -0.44 -9.72 -10.19
N PHE A 173 -0.45 -8.79 -9.25
CA PHE A 173 -1.50 -8.68 -8.24
C PHE A 173 -2.55 -7.67 -8.71
N GLY A 174 -3.76 -8.14 -9.00
CA GLY A 174 -4.88 -7.30 -9.38
C GLY A 174 -5.63 -6.78 -8.18
N TYR A 175 -5.81 -5.47 -8.08
CA TYR A 175 -6.67 -4.86 -7.08
C TYR A 175 -7.36 -3.59 -7.57
N GLY A 176 -8.45 -3.22 -6.90
CA GLY A 176 -9.16 -1.99 -7.18
C GLY A 176 -10.11 -1.60 -6.07
N TYR A 177 -10.56 -0.35 -6.10
CA TYR A 177 -11.60 0.16 -5.22
C TYR A 177 -12.77 0.64 -6.05
N LEU A 178 -13.94 0.03 -5.84
CA LEU A 178 -15.21 0.44 -6.42
C LEU A 178 -16.20 0.66 -5.27
N PRO A 179 -17.08 1.67 -5.34
CA PRO A 179 -18.05 1.89 -4.29
C PRO A 179 -19.17 0.85 -4.40
N LEU A 180 -19.70 0.38 -3.26
CA LEU A 180 -20.92 -0.42 -3.19
C LEU A 180 -21.99 0.28 -2.33
N PRO A 181 -23.29 0.18 -2.66
CA PRO A 181 -24.39 0.81 -1.92
C PRO A 181 -24.78 0.02 -0.64
N LEU A 182 -23.80 -0.27 0.21
CA LEU A 182 -24.00 -1.04 1.44
C LEU A 182 -24.70 -0.23 2.53
N THR A 183 -24.39 1.05 2.61
CA THR A 183 -24.96 2.04 3.54
C THR A 183 -25.82 3.05 2.81
N ASP A 184 -26.83 3.59 3.48
CA ASP A 184 -27.58 4.74 2.98
C ASP A 184 -26.96 6.04 3.51
N ALA A 185 -27.13 7.15 2.78
CA ALA A 185 -26.62 8.45 3.23
C ALA A 185 -27.40 8.96 4.44
N LYS A 186 -26.69 9.62 5.37
CA LYS A 186 -27.24 10.14 6.63
C LYS A 186 -27.06 11.64 6.72
N GLN A 187 -28.02 12.30 7.35
CA GLN A 187 -27.94 13.75 7.65
C GLN A 187 -27.04 14.07 8.85
N THR A 188 -26.85 13.10 9.75
CA THR A 188 -26.06 13.29 10.98
C THR A 188 -24.94 12.25 11.09
N THR A 189 -23.89 12.64 11.79
CA THR A 189 -22.71 11.83 12.06
C THR A 189 -22.39 11.93 13.54
N ALA A 190 -22.45 10.80 14.25
CA ALA A 190 -22.22 10.73 15.71
C ALA A 190 -23.04 11.77 16.50
N GLY A 191 -24.30 11.98 16.09
CA GLY A 191 -25.23 12.92 16.71
C GLY A 191 -25.02 14.40 16.35
N ALA A 192 -24.02 14.75 15.54
CA ALA A 192 -23.81 16.11 15.04
C ALA A 192 -24.47 16.32 13.67
N ASP A 193 -24.82 17.57 13.35
CA ASP A 193 -25.38 18.01 12.05
C ASP A 193 -24.29 18.07 10.97
N VAL A 194 -23.77 16.89 10.64
CA VAL A 194 -22.73 16.64 9.66
C VAL A 194 -23.19 15.44 8.85
N PRO A 195 -23.35 15.54 7.53
CA PRO A 195 -23.78 14.42 6.71
C PRO A 195 -22.68 13.36 6.58
N THR A 196 -23.10 12.11 6.46
CA THR A 196 -22.26 10.98 6.02
C THR A 196 -22.81 10.47 4.69
N GLY A 197 -21.96 10.35 3.68
CA GLY A 197 -22.36 9.83 2.37
C GLY A 197 -22.56 8.30 2.35
N ASP A 198 -22.89 7.76 1.18
CA ASP A 198 -23.25 6.36 0.98
C ASP A 198 -22.12 5.50 0.39
N GLN A 199 -20.97 6.10 0.06
CA GLN A 199 -19.93 5.42 -0.70
C GLN A 199 -19.09 4.48 0.18
N SER A 200 -19.47 3.20 0.19
CA SER A 200 -18.66 2.13 0.77
C SER A 200 -17.60 1.68 -0.24
N TRP A 201 -16.44 2.37 -0.26
CA TRP A 201 -15.31 2.01 -1.13
C TRP A 201 -14.79 0.62 -0.78
N THR A 202 -15.05 -0.33 -1.67
CA THR A 202 -14.82 -1.76 -1.47
C THR A 202 -13.59 -2.20 -2.24
N LEU A 203 -12.67 -2.86 -1.56
CA LEU A 203 -11.52 -3.52 -2.18
C LEU A 203 -12.00 -4.76 -2.95
N PHE A 204 -11.73 -4.78 -4.25
CA PHE A 204 -11.80 -5.96 -5.09
C PHE A 204 -10.40 -6.47 -5.37
N LEU A 205 -10.21 -7.79 -5.28
CA LEU A 205 -8.99 -8.45 -5.69
C LEU A 205 -9.25 -9.31 -6.93
N ASN A 206 -8.24 -9.41 -7.79
CA ASN A 206 -8.13 -10.42 -8.84
C ASN A 206 -6.75 -11.07 -8.75
N THR A 207 -6.70 -12.24 -8.11
CA THR A 207 -5.49 -13.04 -7.85
C THR A 207 -5.67 -14.45 -8.41
N GLY A 208 -4.59 -15.22 -8.50
CA GLY A 208 -4.64 -16.57 -9.08
C GLY A 208 -5.54 -17.55 -8.30
N ASN A 209 -5.73 -17.33 -6.99
CA ASN A 209 -6.48 -18.21 -6.10
C ASN A 209 -7.66 -17.55 -5.35
N PHE A 210 -7.92 -16.26 -5.59
CA PHE A 210 -9.09 -15.53 -5.09
C PHE A 210 -9.47 -14.35 -5.99
N LYS A 211 -10.77 -14.20 -6.25
CA LYS A 211 -11.36 -13.09 -7.00
C LYS A 211 -12.63 -12.61 -6.31
N GLY A 212 -12.76 -11.29 -6.15
CA GLY A 212 -13.97 -10.68 -5.59
C GLY A 212 -13.72 -9.64 -4.50
N PRO A 213 -14.78 -9.15 -3.86
CA PRO A 213 -14.68 -8.13 -2.83
C PRO A 213 -14.12 -8.73 -1.54
N VAL A 214 -13.31 -7.96 -0.80
CA VAL A 214 -12.67 -8.40 0.45
C VAL A 214 -13.20 -7.65 1.65
N ALA A 215 -13.12 -6.33 1.63
CA ALA A 215 -13.48 -5.46 2.74
C ALA A 215 -13.76 -4.05 2.20
N PHE A 216 -14.42 -3.20 2.97
CA PHE A 216 -14.74 -1.83 2.57
C PHE A 216 -14.47 -0.82 3.67
N PHE A 217 -14.14 0.40 3.27
CA PHE A 217 -14.10 1.53 4.18
C PHE A 217 -15.51 1.95 4.56
N THR A 218 -15.80 2.00 5.85
CA THR A 218 -17.06 2.55 6.34
C THR A 218 -17.14 4.05 5.98
N PRO A 219 -18.26 4.56 5.43
CA PRO A 219 -18.37 6.00 5.16
C PRO A 219 -18.10 6.87 6.39
N TYR A 220 -18.47 6.37 7.58
CA TYR A 220 -18.17 7.01 8.86
C TYR A 220 -16.68 7.33 9.07
N PHE A 221 -15.77 6.46 8.61
CA PHE A 221 -14.33 6.70 8.71
C PHE A 221 -13.90 8.04 8.09
N PHE A 222 -14.47 8.39 6.93
CA PHE A 222 -14.14 9.61 6.23
C PHE A 222 -14.93 10.83 6.73
N SER A 223 -16.17 10.65 7.17
CA SER A 223 -17.02 11.76 7.64
C SER A 223 -16.74 12.17 9.09
N LYS A 224 -16.31 11.23 9.95
CA LYS A 224 -16.06 11.45 11.39
C LYS A 224 -15.18 12.65 11.72
N PRO A 225 -14.06 12.95 11.02
CA PRO A 225 -13.28 14.16 11.30
C PRO A 225 -14.09 15.46 11.19
N SER A 226 -15.11 15.52 10.31
CA SER A 226 -15.95 16.69 10.12
C SER A 226 -16.87 16.98 11.31
N VAL A 227 -17.07 16.03 12.23
CA VAL A 227 -17.78 16.29 13.50
C VAL A 227 -17.08 17.37 14.34
N LYS A 228 -15.74 17.38 14.33
CA LYS A 228 -14.94 18.40 15.03
C LYS A 228 -14.76 19.68 14.22
N GLU A 229 -14.85 19.58 12.90
CA GLU A 229 -14.64 20.69 11.98
C GLU A 229 -15.71 20.68 10.87
N PRO A 230 -16.96 21.14 11.15
CA PRO A 230 -18.08 21.03 10.21
C PRO A 230 -17.89 21.74 8.87
N SER A 231 -16.91 22.63 8.74
CA SER A 231 -16.53 23.26 7.47
C SER A 231 -16.01 22.29 6.42
N TYR A 232 -15.74 21.03 6.79
CA TYR A 232 -15.30 19.95 5.90
C TYR A 232 -16.40 18.90 5.61
N SER A 233 -17.63 19.14 6.03
CA SER A 233 -18.79 18.29 5.71
C SER A 233 -18.91 18.03 4.21
N GLY A 234 -19.09 16.77 3.82
CA GLY A 234 -19.24 16.36 2.41
C GLY A 234 -18.02 16.60 1.53
N MET A 235 -16.81 16.73 2.09
CA MET A 235 -15.58 16.94 1.32
C MET A 235 -14.78 15.67 1.01
N PHE A 236 -15.06 14.56 1.68
CA PHE A 236 -14.24 13.35 1.63
C PHE A 236 -14.91 12.23 0.83
N LEU A 237 -14.22 11.09 0.76
CA LEU A 237 -14.58 9.96 -0.07
C LEU A 237 -15.90 9.29 0.30
N ASP A 238 -16.44 9.50 1.50
CA ASP A 238 -17.80 9.05 1.84
C ASP A 238 -18.84 9.69 0.92
N SER A 239 -18.65 10.95 0.53
CA SER A 239 -19.65 11.77 -0.17
C SER A 239 -19.24 12.18 -1.58
N ARG A 240 -17.93 12.42 -1.83
CA ARG A 240 -17.45 12.92 -3.11
C ARG A 240 -16.96 11.80 -4.03
N PRO A 241 -17.12 11.94 -5.35
CA PRO A 241 -16.53 11.01 -6.31
C PRO A 241 -14.99 11.02 -6.26
N ALA A 242 -14.36 9.96 -6.76
CA ALA A 242 -12.91 9.86 -6.89
C ALA A 242 -12.40 10.61 -8.13
N ASN A 243 -11.18 11.16 -8.08
CA ASN A 243 -10.55 11.65 -9.30
C ASN A 243 -10.17 10.46 -10.22
N PRO A 244 -10.51 10.43 -11.52
CA PRO A 244 -10.06 9.37 -12.43
C PRO A 244 -8.54 9.38 -12.63
N ASN A 245 -7.97 10.57 -12.76
CA ASN A 245 -6.61 10.85 -13.21
C ASN A 245 -5.59 10.87 -12.06
N LYS A 246 -5.50 9.74 -11.35
CA LYS A 246 -4.67 9.58 -10.15
C LYS A 246 -3.23 9.30 -10.53
N ALA A 247 -2.29 9.79 -9.74
CA ALA A 247 -0.88 9.48 -9.95
C ALA A 247 -0.63 7.98 -9.78
N ILE A 248 0.12 7.39 -10.71
CA ILE A 248 0.65 6.03 -10.58
C ILE A 248 2.14 6.13 -10.28
N GLN A 249 2.55 5.68 -9.09
CA GLN A 249 3.93 5.82 -8.62
C GLN A 249 4.32 4.67 -7.69
N MET A 250 5.62 4.48 -7.52
CA MET A 250 6.20 3.66 -6.46
C MET A 250 6.87 4.59 -5.46
N GLU A 251 6.37 4.64 -4.23
CA GLU A 251 6.97 5.43 -3.15
C GLU A 251 7.99 4.61 -2.36
N THR A 252 9.20 5.13 -2.23
CA THR A 252 10.26 4.58 -1.41
C THR A 252 10.66 5.58 -0.33
N GLN A 253 10.41 5.22 0.92
CA GLN A 253 10.77 6.06 2.07
C GLN A 253 12.13 5.67 2.65
N TYR A 254 12.55 4.43 2.50
CA TYR A 254 13.86 3.96 2.98
C TYR A 254 14.30 2.67 2.30
N ILE A 255 15.44 2.72 1.61
CA ILE A 255 16.31 1.59 1.31
C ILE A 255 17.68 1.87 1.98
N PRO A 256 18.28 0.90 2.67
CA PRO A 256 19.57 1.10 3.33
C PRO A 256 20.69 1.32 2.32
N ALA A 257 21.59 2.24 2.65
CA ALA A 257 22.76 2.56 1.86
C ALA A 257 23.89 3.06 2.80
N PHE A 258 25.11 3.12 2.29
CA PHE A 258 26.28 3.68 2.97
C PHE A 258 27.01 4.63 2.03
N GLN A 259 27.69 5.64 2.57
CA GLN A 259 28.58 6.51 1.82
C GLN A 259 29.94 6.62 2.49
N SER A 260 30.99 6.84 1.70
CA SER A 260 32.34 7.16 2.19
C SER A 260 33.04 8.07 1.18
N THR A 261 34.06 8.79 1.64
CA THR A 261 34.84 9.72 0.82
C THR A 261 36.27 9.21 0.74
N ASP A 262 36.77 9.01 -0.49
CA ASP A 262 38.13 8.49 -0.73
C ASP A 262 39.22 9.49 -0.31
N SER A 263 40.49 9.07 -0.39
CA SER A 263 41.65 9.94 -0.10
C SER A 263 41.75 11.18 -1.00
N ASN A 264 41.08 11.20 -2.14
CA ASN A 264 41.07 12.32 -3.10
C ASN A 264 39.91 13.31 -2.84
N GLY A 265 39.06 13.04 -1.85
CA GLY A 265 37.90 13.87 -1.53
C GLY A 265 36.65 13.54 -2.36
N VAL A 266 36.64 12.47 -3.14
CA VAL A 266 35.49 12.03 -3.95
C VAL A 266 34.57 11.16 -3.09
N THR A 267 33.28 11.50 -3.07
CA THR A 267 32.29 10.73 -2.29
C THR A 267 31.66 9.63 -3.13
N TYR A 268 31.65 8.43 -2.58
CA TYR A 268 31.03 7.24 -3.13
C TYR A 268 29.92 6.74 -2.20
N ALA A 269 28.97 6.02 -2.77
CA ALA A 269 27.91 5.35 -2.03
C ALA A 269 27.71 3.92 -2.52
N ARG A 270 27.26 3.05 -1.60
CA ARG A 270 26.78 1.71 -1.90
C ARG A 270 25.36 1.53 -1.36
N VAL A 271 24.45 1.08 -2.21
CA VAL A 271 23.03 0.83 -1.87
C VAL A 271 22.80 -0.66 -1.73
N ALA A 272 21.86 -1.06 -0.88
CA ALA A 272 21.43 -2.46 -0.82
C ALA A 272 20.98 -2.95 -2.21
N PRO A 273 21.31 -4.20 -2.59
CA PRO A 273 20.90 -4.78 -3.87
C PRO A 273 19.39 -4.63 -4.07
N THR A 274 19.03 -3.74 -4.99
CA THR A 274 17.65 -3.39 -5.30
C THR A 274 17.33 -3.93 -6.68
N SER A 275 16.26 -4.70 -6.81
CA SER A 275 15.99 -5.48 -8.02
C SER A 275 14.57 -5.29 -8.55
N PHE A 276 14.38 -5.57 -9.83
CA PHE A 276 13.09 -5.55 -10.55
C PHE A 276 12.86 -6.88 -11.26
N PRO A 277 11.60 -7.33 -11.42
CA PRO A 277 11.29 -8.58 -12.12
C PRO A 277 11.67 -8.48 -13.59
N ARG A 278 12.26 -9.55 -14.15
CA ARG A 278 12.72 -9.60 -15.54
C ARG A 278 11.92 -10.63 -16.32
N ASP A 279 11.31 -10.20 -17.42
CA ASP A 279 10.66 -11.11 -18.35
C ASP A 279 11.66 -11.76 -19.33
N ALA A 280 11.19 -12.71 -20.14
CA ALA A 280 12.02 -13.41 -21.12
C ALA A 280 12.62 -12.50 -22.21
N LYS A 281 12.17 -11.24 -22.32
CA LYS A 281 12.69 -10.23 -23.26
C LYS A 281 13.71 -9.29 -22.58
N GLY A 282 14.06 -9.53 -21.31
CA GLY A 282 14.96 -8.67 -20.55
C GLY A 282 14.31 -7.36 -20.06
N THR A 283 12.97 -7.26 -20.12
CA THR A 283 12.23 -6.08 -19.68
C THR A 283 11.55 -6.30 -18.33
N SER A 284 11.15 -5.22 -17.67
CA SER A 284 10.40 -5.28 -16.40
C SER A 284 9.01 -4.69 -16.55
N PRO A 285 7.97 -5.49 -16.85
CA PRO A 285 6.59 -5.03 -16.70
C PRO A 285 6.29 -4.80 -15.22
N VAL A 286 5.77 -3.62 -14.87
CA VAL A 286 5.54 -3.24 -13.46
C VAL A 286 4.11 -2.78 -13.17
N VAL A 287 3.42 -2.20 -14.16
CA VAL A 287 2.02 -1.79 -14.05
C VAL A 287 1.28 -2.19 -15.31
N HIS A 288 0.10 -2.76 -15.15
CA HIS A 288 -0.75 -3.24 -16.22
C HIS A 288 -2.21 -2.84 -16.01
N GLN A 289 -2.89 -2.43 -17.09
CA GLN A 289 -4.33 -2.15 -17.16
C GLN A 289 -4.88 -1.27 -16.02
N VAL A 290 -4.32 -0.07 -15.83
CA VAL A 290 -4.92 0.91 -14.93
C VAL A 290 -6.26 1.35 -15.53
N THR A 291 -7.35 1.07 -14.82
CA THR A 291 -8.72 1.25 -15.29
C THR A 291 -9.48 2.19 -14.37
N ALA A 292 -10.22 3.15 -14.92
CA ALA A 292 -11.15 4.01 -14.19
C ALA A 292 -12.61 3.64 -14.54
N TYR A 293 -13.52 3.88 -13.60
CA TYR A 293 -14.91 3.42 -13.68
C TYR A 293 -15.91 4.55 -13.51
N THR A 294 -17.06 4.46 -14.18
CA THR A 294 -18.26 5.23 -13.81
C THR A 294 -19.14 4.40 -12.87
N ARG A 295 -20.15 4.99 -12.21
CA ARG A 295 -21.08 4.23 -11.34
C ARG A 295 -21.83 3.11 -12.10
N ALA A 296 -22.09 3.31 -13.39
CA ALA A 296 -22.71 2.31 -14.25
C ALA A 296 -21.85 1.04 -14.45
N ALA A 297 -20.57 1.06 -14.04
CA ALA A 297 -19.72 -0.12 -14.06
C ALA A 297 -20.19 -1.19 -13.06
N LEU A 298 -20.75 -0.79 -11.91
CA LEU A 298 -21.17 -1.74 -10.87
C LEU A 298 -22.23 -1.18 -9.91
N TRP A 299 -22.04 0.06 -9.43
CA TRP A 299 -22.89 0.64 -8.39
C TRP A 299 -24.38 0.63 -8.76
N ASP A 300 -24.72 1.11 -9.96
CA ASP A 300 -26.12 1.36 -10.34
C ASP A 300 -26.94 0.06 -10.36
N SER A 301 -26.37 -1.03 -10.89
CA SER A 301 -27.04 -2.33 -10.96
C SER A 301 -27.14 -3.01 -9.59
N VAL A 302 -26.11 -2.87 -8.73
CA VAL A 302 -26.17 -3.36 -7.34
C VAL A 302 -27.21 -2.59 -6.52
N GLN A 303 -27.31 -1.28 -6.73
CA GLN A 303 -28.30 -0.43 -6.06
C GLN A 303 -29.73 -0.83 -6.44
N GLU A 304 -29.98 -1.11 -7.73
CA GLU A 304 -31.28 -1.60 -8.22
C GLU A 304 -31.62 -2.97 -7.61
N TRP A 305 -30.66 -3.90 -7.59
CA TRP A 305 -30.84 -5.22 -6.96
C TRP A 305 -31.17 -5.12 -5.47
N PHE A 306 -30.47 -4.26 -4.74
CA PHE A 306 -30.77 -4.03 -3.34
C PHE A 306 -32.16 -3.43 -3.13
N GLY A 307 -32.63 -2.59 -4.06
CA GLY A 307 -33.98 -2.04 -4.12
C GLY A 307 -35.08 -3.01 -4.53
N GLY A 308 -34.76 -4.28 -4.80
CA GLY A 308 -35.73 -5.33 -5.15
C GLY A 308 -35.71 -5.76 -6.62
N GLY A 309 -34.78 -5.25 -7.42
CA GLY A 309 -34.52 -5.73 -8.78
C GLY A 309 -33.86 -7.12 -8.81
N GLU A 310 -33.49 -7.55 -10.01
CA GLU A 310 -32.87 -8.86 -10.24
C GLU A 310 -31.46 -8.97 -9.65
N PRO A 311 -31.02 -10.17 -9.22
CA PRO A 311 -29.65 -10.39 -8.77
C PRO A 311 -28.61 -10.04 -9.83
N VAL A 312 -27.55 -9.34 -9.40
CA VAL A 312 -26.37 -9.05 -10.22
C VAL A 312 -25.19 -9.90 -9.77
N ASP A 313 -24.38 -10.37 -10.71
CA ASP A 313 -23.25 -11.25 -10.43
C ASP A 313 -21.99 -10.51 -9.94
N GLY A 314 -21.95 -9.19 -10.07
CA GLY A 314 -20.84 -8.35 -9.62
C GLY A 314 -19.74 -8.13 -10.66
N THR A 315 -19.88 -8.70 -11.86
CA THR A 315 -18.96 -8.45 -12.98
C THR A 315 -19.06 -6.99 -13.39
N VAL A 316 -17.93 -6.29 -13.50
CA VAL A 316 -17.95 -4.89 -13.93
C VAL A 316 -18.38 -4.77 -15.39
N ASN A 317 -19.25 -3.80 -15.67
CA ASN A 317 -19.63 -3.45 -17.03
C ASN A 317 -18.48 -2.70 -17.73
N THR A 318 -17.82 -3.36 -18.67
CA THR A 318 -16.67 -2.81 -19.39
C THR A 318 -17.03 -1.62 -20.29
N ALA A 319 -18.28 -1.47 -20.72
CA ALA A 319 -18.74 -0.29 -21.46
C ALA A 319 -18.78 0.99 -20.59
N ALA A 320 -18.77 0.82 -19.27
CA ALA A 320 -18.76 1.89 -18.27
C ALA A 320 -17.38 2.05 -17.61
N SER A 321 -16.33 1.51 -18.25
CA SER A 321 -14.95 1.47 -17.80
C SER A 321 -14.02 2.04 -18.87
N GLN A 322 -12.89 2.60 -18.48
CA GLN A 322 -11.87 3.10 -19.41
C GLN A 322 -10.47 2.80 -18.89
N VAL A 323 -9.67 2.13 -19.73
CA VAL A 323 -8.27 1.84 -19.44
C VAL A 323 -7.43 3.07 -19.83
N HIS A 324 -6.49 3.46 -18.97
CA HIS A 324 -5.50 4.48 -19.25
C HIS A 324 -4.43 3.95 -20.21
N SER A 325 -4.07 4.73 -21.22
CA SER A 325 -2.85 4.50 -22.01
C SER A 325 -1.64 5.09 -21.29
N PHE A 326 -0.49 4.44 -21.42
CA PHE A 326 0.78 4.93 -20.88
C PHE A 326 1.58 5.70 -21.92
N ALA A 327 2.41 6.64 -21.45
CA ALA A 327 3.45 7.24 -22.27
C ALA A 327 4.81 6.56 -22.02
N PRO A 328 5.70 6.42 -23.02
CA PRO A 328 7.06 5.93 -22.84
C PRO A 328 7.95 7.04 -22.22
N ALA A 329 7.52 7.51 -21.06
CA ALA A 329 8.11 8.60 -20.30
C ALA A 329 8.00 8.26 -18.81
N GLY A 330 8.42 9.20 -17.97
CA GLY A 330 8.44 9.02 -16.52
C GLY A 330 9.82 9.33 -15.99
N GLY A 331 10.08 8.93 -14.75
CA GLY A 331 11.39 9.16 -14.16
C GLY A 331 11.44 8.81 -12.70
N SER A 332 12.58 9.09 -12.10
CA SER A 332 12.85 8.86 -10.70
C SER A 332 13.13 10.18 -9.99
N THR A 333 12.65 10.27 -8.76
CA THR A 333 13.04 11.28 -7.78
C THR A 333 13.88 10.67 -6.66
N TRP A 334 14.35 9.43 -6.83
CA TRP A 334 15.24 8.77 -5.88
C TRP A 334 16.52 9.58 -5.69
N ARG A 335 16.90 9.68 -4.43
CA ARG A 335 18.03 10.45 -3.93
C ARG A 335 18.76 9.62 -2.89
N LEU A 336 20.07 9.81 -2.80
CA LEU A 336 20.92 9.24 -1.73
C LEU A 336 21.39 10.36 -0.83
N TYR A 337 21.19 10.21 0.48
CA TYR A 337 21.52 11.26 1.45
C TYR A 337 21.62 10.73 2.89
N PRO A 338 22.48 11.34 3.73
CA PRO A 338 22.46 11.12 5.18
C PRO A 338 21.14 11.48 5.84
N ARG A 339 20.84 10.86 6.99
CA ARG A 339 19.65 11.22 7.76
C ARG A 339 19.71 12.70 8.15
N ALA A 340 18.56 13.38 8.08
CA ALA A 340 18.40 14.80 8.38
C ALA A 340 19.04 15.79 7.39
N THR A 341 19.53 15.33 6.23
CA THR A 341 19.93 16.22 5.13
C THR A 341 18.74 17.10 4.68
N PRO A 342 18.90 18.44 4.61
CA PRO A 342 17.90 19.36 4.07
C PRO A 342 17.48 18.99 2.65
N LYS A 343 16.25 19.29 2.26
CA LYS A 343 15.66 18.82 0.99
C LYS A 343 16.46 19.27 -0.24
N GLU A 344 16.95 20.50 -0.20
CA GLU A 344 17.77 21.19 -1.19
C GLU A 344 19.15 20.54 -1.37
N ASP A 345 19.62 19.78 -0.37
CA ASP A 345 20.93 19.11 -0.38
C ASP A 345 20.84 17.62 -0.72
N LYS A 346 19.63 17.08 -0.83
CA LYS A 346 19.42 15.69 -1.25
C LYS A 346 19.63 15.57 -2.76
N ARG A 347 20.74 14.95 -3.17
CA ARG A 347 21.13 14.81 -4.58
C ARG A 347 20.43 13.62 -5.25
N PRO A 348 19.90 13.79 -6.48
CA PRO A 348 19.22 12.73 -7.21
C PRO A 348 20.20 11.67 -7.71
N ILE A 349 19.69 10.47 -7.97
CA ILE A 349 20.38 9.46 -8.77
C ILE A 349 20.14 9.77 -10.26
N ARG A 350 21.17 9.63 -11.09
CA ARG A 350 21.09 9.71 -12.56
C ARG A 350 20.38 8.47 -13.12
N TRP A 351 19.10 8.33 -12.81
CA TRP A 351 18.24 7.16 -13.11
C TRP A 351 18.21 6.80 -14.60
N ASN A 352 18.12 7.82 -15.47
CA ASN A 352 18.03 7.63 -16.91
C ASN A 352 19.31 7.06 -17.54
N ALA A 353 20.41 6.93 -16.79
CA ALA A 353 21.62 6.27 -17.27
C ALA A 353 21.46 4.75 -17.38
N PHE A 354 20.61 4.13 -16.56
CA PHE A 354 20.48 2.67 -16.50
C PHE A 354 19.04 2.16 -16.62
N ALA A 355 18.05 3.05 -16.62
CA ALA A 355 16.64 2.69 -16.71
C ALA A 355 15.92 3.52 -17.78
N THR A 356 15.35 2.85 -18.78
CA THR A 356 14.56 3.46 -19.85
C THR A 356 13.09 3.09 -19.68
N PRO A 357 12.22 4.05 -19.29
CA PRO A 357 10.77 3.87 -19.33
C PRO A 357 10.26 3.44 -20.71
N VAL A 358 9.41 2.43 -20.76
CA VAL A 358 8.82 1.93 -22.00
C VAL A 358 7.36 1.54 -21.81
N THR A 359 6.62 1.56 -22.92
CA THR A 359 5.33 0.89 -23.05
C THR A 359 5.55 -0.49 -23.65
N LEU A 360 5.30 -1.55 -22.88
CA LEU A 360 5.49 -2.96 -23.30
C LEU A 360 4.27 -3.52 -24.05
N GLY A 361 3.25 -2.68 -24.21
CA GLY A 361 1.99 -2.94 -24.89
C GLY A 361 1.13 -1.67 -24.80
N PRO A 362 -0.12 -1.69 -25.29
CA PRO A 362 -1.02 -0.54 -25.21
C PRO A 362 -1.38 -0.16 -23.77
N THR A 363 -1.31 -1.12 -22.84
CA THR A 363 -1.80 -0.99 -21.45
C THR A 363 -0.78 -1.48 -20.42
N THR A 364 0.50 -1.61 -20.79
CA THR A 364 1.57 -2.11 -19.90
C THR A 364 2.73 -1.14 -19.87
N TYR A 365 3.07 -0.68 -18.66
CA TYR A 365 4.23 0.14 -18.38
C TYR A 365 5.37 -0.69 -17.79
N GLY A 366 6.59 -0.40 -18.22
CA GLY A 366 7.76 -1.11 -17.76
C GLY A 366 9.06 -0.36 -17.98
N TYR A 367 10.15 -1.09 -17.75
CA TYR A 367 11.51 -0.60 -17.98
C TYR A 367 12.28 -1.54 -18.89
N ARG A 368 13.16 -0.94 -19.71
CA ARG A 368 14.35 -1.60 -20.25
C ARG A 368 15.57 -1.10 -19.47
N TRP A 369 16.54 -1.98 -19.29
CA TRP A 369 17.71 -1.72 -18.47
C TRP A 369 18.97 -1.60 -19.33
N ASP A 370 19.93 -0.82 -18.86
CA ASP A 370 21.26 -0.80 -19.45
C ASP A 370 22.05 -2.05 -18.99
N GLU A 371 22.45 -2.90 -19.92
CA GLU A 371 23.11 -4.18 -19.64
C GLU A 371 24.54 -4.01 -19.07
N GLN A 372 25.16 -2.84 -19.21
CA GLN A 372 26.50 -2.57 -18.68
C GLN A 372 26.44 -2.09 -17.23
N LEU A 373 25.35 -1.42 -16.85
CA LEU A 373 25.17 -0.84 -15.52
C LEU A 373 24.27 -1.68 -14.59
N THR A 374 23.51 -2.62 -15.14
CA THR A 374 22.65 -3.53 -14.38
C THR A 374 23.14 -4.97 -14.45
N THR A 375 22.66 -5.81 -13.53
CA THR A 375 23.06 -7.22 -13.47
C THR A 375 21.84 -8.13 -13.50
N GLU A 376 21.78 -9.01 -14.50
CA GLU A 376 20.78 -10.08 -14.54
C GLU A 376 21.04 -11.06 -13.39
N THR A 377 20.01 -11.36 -12.61
CA THR A 377 20.11 -12.21 -11.42
C THR A 377 19.03 -13.27 -11.50
N GLU A 378 19.42 -14.54 -11.52
CA GLU A 378 18.49 -15.66 -11.42
C GLU A 378 18.37 -16.08 -9.95
N THR A 379 17.13 -16.18 -9.46
CA THR A 379 16.82 -16.64 -8.11
C THR A 379 15.89 -17.84 -8.19
N GLU A 380 15.71 -18.57 -7.09
CA GLU A 380 14.70 -19.65 -7.02
C GLU A 380 13.28 -19.10 -7.24
N GLN A 381 13.05 -17.84 -6.92
CA GLN A 381 11.76 -17.15 -7.01
C GLN A 381 11.47 -16.63 -8.41
N GLY A 382 12.50 -16.30 -9.19
CA GLY A 382 12.36 -15.82 -10.56
C GLY A 382 13.57 -15.03 -11.06
N SER A 383 13.48 -14.62 -12.33
CA SER A 383 14.49 -13.80 -12.99
C SER A 383 14.34 -12.33 -12.60
N LEU A 384 15.44 -11.70 -12.23
CA LEU A 384 15.51 -10.31 -11.77
C LEU A 384 16.55 -9.54 -12.59
N VAL A 385 16.40 -8.21 -12.61
CA VAL A 385 17.49 -7.26 -12.90
C VAL A 385 17.83 -6.52 -11.62
N THR A 386 19.07 -6.63 -11.18
CA THR A 386 19.62 -5.88 -10.04
C THR A 386 20.19 -4.57 -10.54
N LEU A 387 19.75 -3.47 -9.92
CA LEU A 387 20.19 -2.11 -10.22
C LEU A 387 21.66 -1.88 -9.78
N PRO A 388 22.32 -0.80 -10.26
CA PRO A 388 23.66 -0.46 -9.79
C PRO A 388 23.70 -0.36 -8.27
N GLN A 389 24.70 -1.00 -7.65
CA GLN A 389 24.90 -0.89 -6.21
C GLN A 389 25.80 0.27 -5.84
N TYR A 390 26.75 0.64 -6.69
CA TYR A 390 27.76 1.66 -6.42
C TYR A 390 27.48 2.93 -7.21
N TYR A 391 27.67 4.06 -6.53
CA TYR A 391 27.47 5.38 -7.08
C TYR A 391 28.63 6.31 -6.68
N ARG A 392 29.04 7.18 -7.59
CA ARG A 392 29.94 8.31 -7.33
C ARG A 392 29.13 9.59 -7.35
N LEU A 393 29.37 10.48 -6.39
CA LEU A 393 28.80 11.83 -6.42
C LEU A 393 29.54 12.67 -7.45
N ASP A 394 28.85 13.07 -8.52
CA ASP A 394 29.39 13.95 -9.55
C ASP A 394 29.10 15.40 -9.18
N GLU A 395 30.12 16.14 -8.73
CA GLU A 395 30.01 17.52 -8.27
C GLU A 395 30.27 18.54 -9.39
N ASN A 396 29.44 18.51 -10.45
CA ASN A 396 29.55 19.51 -11.53
C ASN A 396 29.31 20.95 -11.02
N THR A 397 28.23 21.18 -10.26
CA THR A 397 27.97 22.37 -9.43
C THR A 397 27.13 21.95 -8.21
N ALA A 398 27.07 22.77 -7.15
CA ALA A 398 26.22 22.47 -5.98
C ALA A 398 24.74 22.25 -6.35
N SER A 399 24.23 22.93 -7.39
CA SER A 399 22.84 22.80 -7.85
C SER A 399 22.59 21.66 -8.84
N ASN A 400 23.64 21.11 -9.47
CA ASN A 400 23.54 20.07 -10.51
C ASN A 400 24.27 18.79 -10.13
N SER A 401 24.61 18.60 -8.85
CA SER A 401 25.27 17.37 -8.40
C SER A 401 24.28 16.20 -8.36
N GLU A 402 24.75 15.05 -8.80
CA GLU A 402 23.96 13.82 -8.89
C GLU A 402 24.81 12.59 -8.64
N TRP A 403 24.15 11.51 -8.20
CA TRP A 403 24.77 10.21 -8.01
C TRP A 403 24.78 9.46 -9.34
N VAL A 404 25.97 9.18 -9.85
CA VAL A 404 26.21 8.47 -11.11
C VAL A 404 26.61 7.05 -10.80
N ALA A 405 25.95 6.07 -11.43
CA ALA A 405 26.31 4.66 -11.29
C ALA A 405 27.74 4.42 -11.75
N VAL A 406 28.49 3.65 -10.97
CA VAL A 406 29.86 3.22 -11.29
C VAL A 406 30.00 1.73 -11.01
N THR A 407 30.98 1.10 -11.65
CA THR A 407 31.29 -0.31 -11.40
C THR A 407 32.03 -0.48 -10.07
N PRO A 408 32.02 -1.68 -9.46
CA PRO A 408 32.77 -1.93 -8.22
C PRO A 408 34.27 -1.61 -8.33
N ASP A 409 34.88 -1.84 -9.50
CA ASP A 409 36.31 -1.60 -9.75
C ASP A 409 36.68 -0.10 -9.77
N GLU A 410 35.71 0.79 -9.95
CA GLU A 410 35.89 2.25 -9.91
C GLU A 410 35.80 2.83 -8.49
N VAL A 411 35.49 2.00 -7.49
CA VAL A 411 35.33 2.41 -6.09
C VAL A 411 36.65 2.15 -5.34
N PRO A 412 37.34 3.21 -4.87
CA PRO A 412 38.60 3.05 -4.15
C PRO A 412 38.46 2.18 -2.89
N SER A 413 39.40 1.26 -2.66
CA SER A 413 39.37 0.32 -1.53
C SER A 413 39.42 0.99 -0.16
N ASP A 414 40.05 2.16 -0.07
CA ASP A 414 40.14 2.98 1.14
C ASP A 414 38.79 3.56 1.58
N THR A 415 37.75 3.51 0.72
CA THR A 415 36.37 3.85 1.08
C THR A 415 35.73 2.83 2.03
N GLY A 416 36.23 1.59 2.06
CA GLY A 416 35.66 0.47 2.82
C GLY A 416 34.24 0.04 2.39
N LEU A 417 33.69 0.57 1.30
CA LEU A 417 32.31 0.30 0.88
C LEU A 417 32.08 -1.15 0.41
N ALA A 418 33.12 -1.81 -0.10
CA ALA A 418 33.06 -3.20 -0.53
C ALA A 418 32.78 -4.18 0.64
N ASP A 419 33.24 -3.82 1.84
CA ASP A 419 33.12 -4.64 3.06
C ASP A 419 31.79 -4.42 3.81
N VAL A 420 30.97 -3.48 3.35
CA VAL A 420 29.65 -3.23 3.95
C VAL A 420 28.70 -4.38 3.68
N GLU A 421 28.03 -4.85 4.73
CA GLU A 421 26.96 -5.84 4.63
C GLU A 421 25.59 -5.24 4.94
N PHE A 422 24.60 -5.55 4.10
CA PHE A 422 23.20 -5.20 4.33
C PHE A 422 22.50 -6.32 5.10
N VAL A 423 22.95 -6.56 6.33
CA VAL A 423 22.40 -7.63 7.18
C VAL A 423 21.05 -7.23 7.79
N SER A 424 20.13 -8.19 7.83
CA SER A 424 18.92 -8.06 8.64
C SER A 424 19.32 -7.91 10.11
N PRO A 425 18.89 -6.85 10.81
CA PRO A 425 19.21 -6.70 12.22
C PRO A 425 18.60 -7.85 13.01
N GLN A 426 19.29 -8.32 14.06
CA GLN A 426 18.71 -9.28 15.00
C GLN A 426 17.42 -8.70 15.58
N ARG A 427 16.30 -9.36 15.31
CA ARG A 427 14.99 -8.91 15.77
C ARG A 427 14.78 -9.32 17.23
N LYS A 428 14.30 -8.39 18.05
CA LYS A 428 13.57 -8.77 19.26
C LYS A 428 12.32 -9.56 18.83
N PRO A 429 11.83 -10.51 19.65
CA PRO A 429 10.56 -11.15 19.38
C PRO A 429 9.48 -10.10 19.10
N SER A 430 8.77 -10.25 17.99
CA SER A 430 7.68 -9.36 17.63
C SER A 430 6.53 -9.56 18.61
N GLU A 431 6.03 -8.48 19.21
CA GLU A 431 4.83 -8.55 20.04
C GLU A 431 3.63 -9.04 19.22
N ALA A 432 2.73 -9.78 19.87
CA ALA A 432 1.47 -10.19 19.25
C ALA A 432 0.59 -8.96 18.94
N TYR A 433 -0.10 -8.97 17.81
CA TYR A 433 -1.31 -8.17 17.68
C TYR A 433 -2.39 -8.84 18.50
N VAL A 434 -3.12 -8.06 19.30
CA VAL A 434 -4.23 -8.53 20.12
C VAL A 434 -5.34 -7.50 20.08
N THR A 435 -6.58 -7.97 20.00
CA THR A 435 -7.79 -7.14 20.16
C THR A 435 -8.18 -7.05 21.64
N PRO A 436 -9.04 -6.09 22.04
CA PRO A 436 -9.58 -6.02 23.39
C PRO A 436 -10.25 -7.34 23.81
N ASP A 437 -10.00 -7.75 25.04
CA ASP A 437 -10.57 -8.98 25.61
C ASP A 437 -11.58 -8.71 26.74
N GLU A 438 -11.78 -7.43 27.10
CA GLU A 438 -12.68 -7.04 28.17
C GLU A 438 -14.12 -7.50 27.90
N PRO A 439 -14.86 -7.99 28.91
CA PRO A 439 -16.19 -8.59 28.72
C PRO A 439 -17.24 -7.65 28.11
N ASP A 440 -17.12 -6.34 28.37
CA ASP A 440 -18.02 -5.30 27.87
C ASP A 440 -17.57 -4.69 26.53
N SER A 441 -16.47 -5.19 25.96
CA SER A 441 -15.99 -4.71 24.66
C SER A 441 -16.90 -5.13 23.50
N CYS A 442 -16.89 -4.34 22.42
CA CYS A 442 -17.60 -4.66 21.17
C CYS A 442 -17.11 -5.96 20.50
N TRP A 443 -16.00 -6.53 20.95
CA TRP A 443 -15.46 -7.82 20.51
C TRP A 443 -16.15 -9.01 21.20
N LYS A 444 -16.90 -8.76 22.29
CA LYS A 444 -17.56 -9.80 23.09
C LYS A 444 -19.09 -9.72 23.07
N THR A 445 -19.66 -8.54 22.81
CA THR A 445 -21.12 -8.35 22.76
C THR A 445 -21.55 -7.52 21.54
N PRO A 446 -22.39 -8.05 20.62
CA PRO A 446 -22.92 -9.43 20.59
C PRO A 446 -21.85 -10.51 20.46
N GLY A 447 -20.68 -10.14 19.94
CA GLY A 447 -19.50 -11.02 19.86
C GLY A 447 -19.52 -12.01 18.70
N PRO A 448 -18.53 -12.91 18.64
CA PRO A 448 -18.42 -13.91 17.58
C PRO A 448 -19.48 -15.01 17.72
N SER A 449 -19.93 -15.52 16.58
CA SER A 449 -20.84 -16.67 16.49
C SER A 449 -20.11 -18.02 16.55
N ALA A 450 -18.83 -18.08 16.17
CA ALA A 450 -17.99 -19.27 16.32
C ALA A 450 -16.50 -18.94 16.43
N GLY A 451 -15.75 -19.84 17.08
CA GLY A 451 -14.29 -19.79 17.21
C GLY A 451 -13.81 -20.06 18.64
N PRO A 452 -12.50 -19.92 18.93
CA PRO A 452 -11.46 -19.49 17.98
C PRO A 452 -11.15 -20.53 16.90
N PHE A 453 -10.66 -20.04 15.76
CA PHE A 453 -9.99 -20.80 14.72
C PHE A 453 -8.55 -20.29 14.56
N THR A 454 -7.67 -21.12 14.01
CA THR A 454 -6.27 -20.74 13.78
C THR A 454 -5.78 -21.15 12.41
N THR A 455 -4.90 -20.34 11.83
CA THR A 455 -4.20 -20.64 10.57
C THR A 455 -2.75 -20.16 10.65
N LYS A 456 -1.83 -20.89 10.02
CA LYS A 456 -0.42 -20.47 9.91
C LYS A 456 -0.25 -19.71 8.60
N LEU A 457 0.40 -18.56 8.67
CA LEU A 457 0.69 -17.73 7.52
C LEU A 457 2.11 -17.99 7.00
N GLY A 458 2.36 -17.69 5.73
CA GLY A 458 3.63 -17.82 5.05
C GLY A 458 4.76 -16.96 5.64
N ASP A 459 4.43 -15.88 6.36
CA ASP A 459 5.41 -15.12 7.16
C ASP A 459 5.87 -15.84 8.45
N GLY A 460 5.31 -17.02 8.69
CA GLY A 460 5.57 -17.87 9.85
C GLY A 460 4.78 -17.48 11.10
N SER A 461 3.90 -16.49 11.04
CA SER A 461 3.01 -16.13 12.15
C SER A 461 1.79 -17.07 12.24
N LEU A 462 1.25 -17.21 13.45
CA LEU A 462 -0.02 -17.87 13.74
C LEU A 462 -1.11 -16.79 13.87
N LEU A 463 -2.16 -16.92 13.08
CA LEU A 463 -3.33 -16.06 13.12
C LEU A 463 -4.48 -16.76 13.86
N THR A 464 -5.07 -16.09 14.84
CA THR A 464 -6.32 -16.51 15.51
C THR A 464 -7.47 -15.63 15.05
N TYR A 465 -8.57 -16.25 14.64
CA TYR A 465 -9.75 -15.54 14.13
C TYR A 465 -11.05 -16.21 14.58
N TYR A 466 -12.14 -15.46 14.46
CA TYR A 466 -13.49 -15.90 14.82
C TYR A 466 -14.46 -15.53 13.70
N TRP A 467 -15.60 -16.22 13.64
CA TRP A 467 -16.68 -15.89 12.73
C TRP A 467 -17.69 -14.99 13.43
N TYR A 468 -17.97 -13.84 12.83
CA TYR A 468 -18.99 -12.91 13.29
C TYR A 468 -20.14 -12.94 12.30
N ARG A 469 -21.36 -12.79 12.79
CA ARG A 469 -22.45 -12.28 11.94
C ARG A 469 -21.99 -10.94 11.38
N PHE A 470 -22.15 -10.72 10.08
CA PHE A 470 -21.57 -9.57 9.40
C PHE A 470 -21.94 -8.25 10.09
N ALA A 471 -23.21 -8.06 10.47
CA ALA A 471 -23.70 -6.87 11.17
C ALA A 471 -23.14 -6.65 12.59
N ASP A 472 -22.60 -7.69 13.23
CA ASP A 472 -22.10 -7.62 14.62
C ASP A 472 -20.57 -7.53 14.68
N GLN A 473 -19.89 -7.41 13.54
CA GLN A 473 -18.45 -7.21 13.53
C GLN A 473 -18.07 -5.87 14.20
N PRO A 474 -16.91 -5.78 14.88
CA PRO A 474 -16.52 -4.59 15.65
C PRO A 474 -16.50 -3.29 14.85
N ALA A 475 -16.13 -3.36 13.57
CA ALA A 475 -16.11 -2.20 12.68
C ALA A 475 -17.50 -1.55 12.55
N LEU A 476 -18.56 -2.34 12.31
CA LEU A 476 -19.91 -1.83 12.12
C LEU A 476 -20.55 -1.37 13.43
N LEU A 477 -20.23 -2.02 14.55
CA LEU A 477 -20.62 -1.56 15.89
C LEU A 477 -20.03 -0.17 16.23
N ASN A 478 -18.95 0.24 15.55
CA ASN A 478 -18.26 1.51 15.76
C ASN A 478 -18.39 2.47 14.56
N ALA A 479 -19.33 2.21 13.65
CA ALA A 479 -19.50 2.96 12.41
C ALA A 479 -20.66 3.98 12.43
N ASP A 480 -21.12 4.39 13.62
CA ASP A 480 -22.29 5.27 13.77
C ASP A 480 -23.54 4.72 13.06
N LEU A 481 -23.80 3.42 13.17
CA LEU A 481 -24.98 2.76 12.62
C LEU A 481 -25.96 2.41 13.74
N SER A 482 -27.24 2.66 13.51
CA SER A 482 -28.33 2.10 14.31
C SER A 482 -28.47 0.61 14.07
N ASP A 483 -29.16 -0.08 14.99
CA ASP A 483 -29.45 -1.51 14.83
C ASP A 483 -30.19 -1.81 13.53
N ALA A 484 -31.18 -0.97 13.16
CA ALA A 484 -31.93 -1.13 11.92
C ALA A 484 -31.05 -1.00 10.67
N GLU A 485 -30.11 -0.05 10.65
CA GLU A 485 -29.16 0.12 9.54
C GLU A 485 -28.20 -1.08 9.44
N ARG A 486 -27.74 -1.62 10.58
CA ARG A 486 -26.91 -2.84 10.59
C ARG A 486 -27.68 -4.06 10.07
N GLU A 487 -28.94 -4.25 10.47
CA GLU A 487 -29.79 -5.34 9.94
C GLU A 487 -30.10 -5.20 8.45
N ALA A 488 -30.30 -3.96 7.96
CA ALA A 488 -30.45 -3.71 6.54
C ALA A 488 -29.18 -4.10 5.77
N MET A 489 -28.01 -3.76 6.32
CA MET A 489 -26.72 -4.14 5.72
C MET A 489 -26.49 -5.65 5.77
N GLN A 490 -26.87 -6.33 6.85
CA GLN A 490 -26.86 -7.80 6.94
C GLN A 490 -27.61 -8.41 5.76
N THR A 491 -28.84 -7.94 5.48
CA THR A 491 -29.65 -8.43 4.36
C THR A 491 -28.97 -8.21 3.01
N LYS A 492 -28.35 -7.04 2.79
CA LYS A 492 -27.57 -6.75 1.57
C LYS A 492 -26.38 -7.71 1.43
N VAL A 493 -25.66 -8.00 2.51
CA VAL A 493 -24.50 -8.90 2.49
C VAL A 493 -24.90 -10.37 2.30
N GLU A 494 -26.02 -10.80 2.85
CA GLU A 494 -26.54 -12.15 2.58
C GLU A 494 -26.87 -12.36 1.10
N LYS A 495 -27.43 -11.32 0.44
CA LYS A 495 -27.60 -11.32 -1.02
C LYS A 495 -26.26 -11.50 -1.73
N LEU A 496 -25.23 -10.73 -1.34
CA LEU A 496 -23.89 -10.84 -1.91
C LEU A 496 -23.29 -12.23 -1.71
N HIS A 497 -23.27 -12.79 -0.50
CA HIS A 497 -22.64 -14.11 -0.24
C HIS A 497 -23.35 -15.27 -0.97
N ARG A 498 -24.66 -15.14 -1.21
CA ARG A 498 -25.43 -16.11 -2.00
C ARG A 498 -25.01 -16.10 -3.47
N THR A 499 -24.81 -14.92 -4.05
CA THR A 499 -24.61 -14.77 -5.49
C THR A 499 -23.13 -14.72 -5.87
N TRP A 500 -22.32 -13.97 -5.13
CA TRP A 500 -20.93 -13.67 -5.46
C TRP A 500 -20.00 -14.73 -4.87
N LYS A 501 -19.19 -15.37 -5.72
CA LYS A 501 -18.29 -16.48 -5.37
C LYS A 501 -16.84 -16.06 -5.54
N LYS A 502 -15.94 -16.69 -4.77
CA LYS A 502 -14.51 -16.34 -4.71
C LYS A 502 -13.70 -16.64 -5.98
N ASP A 503 -14.31 -17.23 -7.00
CA ASP A 503 -13.69 -17.71 -8.23
C ASP A 503 -14.36 -17.16 -9.50
N GLN A 504 -15.28 -16.21 -9.36
CA GLN A 504 -15.88 -15.49 -10.48
C GLN A 504 -14.98 -14.33 -10.95
N GLU A 505 -15.09 -13.95 -12.22
CA GLU A 505 -14.50 -12.70 -12.71
C GLU A 505 -15.34 -11.49 -12.27
N TYR A 506 -14.72 -10.59 -11.49
CA TYR A 506 -15.32 -9.31 -11.09
C TYR A 506 -14.68 -8.17 -11.86
N LEU A 507 -13.37 -8.04 -11.70
CA LEU A 507 -12.53 -7.15 -12.49
C LEU A 507 -12.16 -7.85 -13.81
N PRO A 508 -12.00 -7.13 -14.94
CA PRO A 508 -11.54 -7.73 -16.18
C PRO A 508 -10.15 -8.35 -15.97
N PRO A 509 -9.90 -9.60 -16.38
CA PRO A 509 -8.61 -10.25 -16.17
C PRO A 509 -7.48 -9.51 -16.91
N PRO A 510 -6.22 -9.64 -16.43
CA PRO A 510 -5.08 -9.04 -17.11
C PRO A 510 -4.99 -9.60 -18.53
N SER A 511 -4.64 -8.77 -19.51
CA SER A 511 -4.51 -9.23 -20.90
C SER A 511 -3.20 -10.00 -21.15
N GLU A 512 -2.25 -9.92 -20.22
CA GLU A 512 -0.97 -10.63 -20.25
C GLU A 512 -0.42 -10.79 -18.83
N GLY A 513 0.58 -11.66 -18.67
CA GLY A 513 1.20 -11.97 -17.38
C GLY A 513 0.40 -12.99 -16.57
N GLU A 514 1.05 -13.53 -15.54
CA GLU A 514 0.46 -14.50 -14.61
C GLU A 514 -0.02 -13.78 -13.35
N LEU A 515 -1.12 -14.22 -12.76
CA LEU A 515 -1.62 -13.64 -11.51
C LEU A 515 -0.83 -14.14 -10.31
N ALA A 516 -0.51 -13.22 -9.39
CA ALA A 516 0.02 -13.56 -8.07
C ALA A 516 -1.06 -14.24 -7.24
N ASN A 517 -0.66 -15.10 -6.31
CA ASN A 517 -1.55 -15.77 -5.37
C ASN A 517 -1.53 -15.07 -4.01
N LEU A 518 -2.67 -15.12 -3.33
CA LEU A 518 -2.71 -14.92 -1.88
C LEU A 518 -2.04 -16.10 -1.18
N ASP A 519 -1.51 -15.84 0.00
CA ASP A 519 -1.08 -16.88 0.92
C ASP A 519 -2.25 -17.84 1.22
N ALA A 520 -2.03 -19.14 1.06
CA ALA A 520 -3.07 -20.13 1.34
C ALA A 520 -3.60 -20.03 2.78
N GLY A 521 -2.77 -19.56 3.73
CA GLY A 521 -3.13 -19.36 5.12
C GLY A 521 -4.21 -18.29 5.35
N VAL A 522 -4.36 -17.31 4.44
CA VAL A 522 -5.41 -16.28 4.54
C VAL A 522 -6.73 -16.70 3.88
N LEU A 523 -6.73 -17.79 3.10
CA LEU A 523 -7.92 -18.34 2.46
C LEU A 523 -8.62 -19.32 3.41
N VAL A 524 -9.81 -18.95 3.88
CA VAL A 524 -10.56 -19.73 4.86
C VAL A 524 -11.88 -20.24 4.30
N THR A 525 -12.33 -21.37 4.83
CA THR A 525 -13.63 -21.95 4.49
C THR A 525 -14.64 -21.60 5.59
N PRO A 526 -15.81 -21.02 5.24
CA PRO A 526 -16.89 -20.84 6.19
C PRO A 526 -17.31 -22.16 6.86
N PRO A 527 -17.52 -22.18 8.20
CA PRO A 527 -18.16 -23.29 8.88
C PRO A 527 -19.54 -23.57 8.29
N SER A 528 -19.99 -24.81 8.42
CA SER A 528 -21.33 -25.19 7.95
C SER A 528 -22.41 -24.32 8.60
N GLY A 529 -23.27 -23.72 7.77
CA GLY A 529 -24.32 -22.80 8.21
C GLY A 529 -23.87 -21.34 8.36
N MET A 530 -22.60 -21.03 8.09
CA MET A 530 -22.02 -19.68 8.14
C MET A 530 -21.53 -19.20 6.76
N GLU A 531 -21.91 -19.86 5.68
CA GLU A 531 -21.52 -19.49 4.31
C GLU A 531 -22.10 -18.14 3.88
N ILE A 532 -23.20 -17.71 4.52
CA ILE A 532 -23.99 -16.55 4.12
C ILE A 532 -24.19 -15.63 5.32
N GLY A 533 -23.80 -14.36 5.18
CA GLY A 533 -24.02 -13.35 6.23
C GLY A 533 -23.04 -13.40 7.42
N PHE A 534 -21.95 -14.18 7.32
CA PHE A 534 -20.89 -14.23 8.33
C PHE A 534 -19.53 -13.93 7.71
N VAL A 535 -18.61 -13.39 8.52
CA VAL A 535 -17.25 -13.03 8.08
C VAL A 535 -16.20 -13.44 9.12
N PRO A 536 -14.99 -13.84 8.67
CA PRO A 536 -13.88 -14.13 9.55
C PRO A 536 -13.18 -12.84 10.00
N ILE A 537 -12.99 -12.65 11.30
CA ILE A 537 -12.30 -11.49 11.88
C ILE A 537 -11.11 -11.97 12.71
N ALA A 538 -9.91 -11.49 12.36
CA ALA A 538 -8.70 -11.74 13.14
C ALA A 538 -8.75 -11.01 14.49
N THR A 539 -8.35 -11.71 15.54
CA THR A 539 -8.27 -11.17 16.92
C THR A 539 -6.87 -11.23 17.48
N ARG A 540 -6.01 -12.09 16.92
CA ARG A 540 -4.62 -12.22 17.35
C ARG A 540 -3.71 -12.68 16.23
N GLN A 541 -2.50 -12.14 16.17
CA GLN A 541 -1.42 -12.61 15.29
C GLN A 541 -0.09 -12.58 16.04
N GLU A 542 0.64 -13.70 16.05
CA GLU A 542 1.90 -13.85 16.81
C GLU A 542 2.90 -14.77 16.10
N LYS A 543 4.16 -14.80 16.55
CA LYS A 543 5.19 -15.72 16.07
C LYS A 543 5.94 -16.38 17.21
#